data_AF-A0A3D9MUD0-F1
#
_entry.id   AF-A0A3D9MUD0-F1
#
_cell.length_a   1.000
_cell.length_b   1.000
_cell.length_c   1.000
_cell.angle_alpha   90.00
_cell.angle_beta   90.00
_cell.angle_gamma   90.00
#
_symmetry.space_group_name_H-M   'P 1'
#
loop_
_entity.id
_entity.type
_entity.pdbx_description
1 polymer ?
#
loop_
_entity_poly.entity_id
_entity_poly.type
_entity_poly.pdbx_seq_one_letter_code
_entity_poly.pdbx_strand_id
1 'polypeptide(L)'
;MSLPEYITLNGTNYATAKLSAEAHAQVQNIQVVDVEIARLQQRLAIAQTARNAYSNALVTAVKGSASEVRAPEKKPRSPRKPKAKAE
;
A
#
# COMPACT_ATOMS: atom_id res chain seq x y z
N MET A 1 24.17 2.89 -19.67
CA MET A 1 23.24 3.84 -19.01
C MET A 1 24.03 5.12 -18.76
N SER A 2 23.65 6.26 -19.32
CA SER A 2 24.28 7.53 -18.92
C SER A 2 23.62 8.02 -17.64
N LEU A 3 24.41 8.59 -16.74
CA LEU A 3 23.88 9.24 -15.55
C LEU A 3 23.19 10.57 -15.96
N PRO A 4 22.13 10.98 -15.25
CA PRO A 4 21.50 12.27 -15.48
C PRO A 4 22.48 13.42 -15.18
N GLU A 5 22.19 14.63 -15.64
CA GLU A 5 23.06 15.80 -15.43
C GLU A 5 23.17 16.19 -13.94
N TYR A 6 22.10 15.96 -13.18
CA TYR A 6 22.04 16.20 -11.75
C TYR A 6 21.42 15.00 -11.02
N ILE A 7 21.90 14.75 -9.80
CA ILE A 7 21.38 13.72 -8.91
C ILE A 7 21.05 14.38 -7.58
N THR A 8 19.84 14.14 -7.09
CA THR A 8 19.42 14.58 -5.76
C THR A 8 19.58 13.42 -4.78
N LEU A 9 20.45 13.59 -3.78
CA LEU A 9 20.65 12.66 -2.67
C LEU A 9 20.44 13.42 -1.37
N ASN A 10 19.56 12.92 -0.50
CA ASN A 10 19.25 13.52 0.81
C ASN A 10 18.87 15.01 0.73
N GLY A 11 18.13 15.41 -0.30
CA GLY A 11 17.73 16.81 -0.52
C GLY A 11 18.84 17.74 -1.03
N THR A 12 20.04 17.23 -1.27
CA THR A 12 21.15 17.98 -1.88
C THR A 12 21.31 17.57 -3.34
N ASN A 13 21.50 18.55 -4.22
CA ASN A 13 21.64 18.33 -5.65
C ASN A 13 23.12 18.34 -6.06
N TYR A 14 23.55 17.26 -6.72
CA TYR A 14 24.93 17.07 -7.16
C TYR A 14 25.00 17.06 -8.69
N ALA A 15 25.84 17.92 -9.26
CA ALA A 15 26.13 17.89 -10.69
C ALA A 15 27.00 16.67 -11.00
N THR A 16 26.53 15.77 -11.87
CA THR A 16 27.22 14.50 -12.11
C THR A 16 28.58 14.71 -12.78
N ALA A 17 28.72 15.73 -13.63
CA ALA A 17 29.99 16.10 -14.24
C ALA A 17 31.08 16.53 -13.22
N LYS A 18 30.71 16.84 -11.96
CA LYS A 18 31.63 17.24 -10.89
C LYS A 18 31.94 16.11 -9.91
N LEU A 19 31.37 14.92 -10.12
CA LEU A 19 31.60 13.76 -9.24
C LEU A 19 32.94 13.09 -9.58
N SER A 20 33.57 12.50 -8.56
CA SER A 20 34.72 11.61 -8.78
C SER A 20 34.28 10.30 -9.43
N ALA A 21 35.22 9.57 -10.03
CA ALA A 21 34.94 8.24 -10.58
C ALA A 21 34.37 7.27 -9.52
N GLU A 22 34.86 7.35 -8.29
CA GLU A 22 34.33 6.58 -7.16
C GLU A 22 32.89 6.97 -6.83
N ALA A 23 32.57 8.26 -6.81
CA ALA A 23 31.21 8.74 -6.56
C ALA A 23 30.23 8.29 -7.67
N HIS A 24 30.67 8.25 -8.92
CA HIS A 24 29.88 7.68 -10.02
C HIS A 24 29.56 6.20 -9.83
N ALA A 25 30.53 5.40 -9.36
CA ALA A 25 30.29 3.99 -9.05
C ALA A 25 29.25 3.83 -7.92
N GLN A 26 29.34 4.66 -6.87
CA GLN A 26 28.37 4.61 -5.79
C GLN A 26 26.96 5.01 -6.21
N VAL A 27 26.82 6.00 -7.08
CA VAL A 27 25.53 6.36 -7.67
C VAL A 27 24.88 5.17 -8.38
N GLN A 28 25.66 4.42 -9.19
CA GLN A 28 25.14 3.25 -9.88
C GLN A 28 24.69 2.17 -8.90
N ASN A 29 25.49 1.91 -7.86
CA ASN A 29 25.13 0.96 -6.80
C ASN A 29 23.83 1.36 -6.10
N ILE A 30 23.65 2.65 -5.77
CA ILE A 30 22.42 3.15 -5.15
C ILE A 30 21.22 2.90 -6.05
N GLN A 31 21.30 3.22 -7.35
CA GLN A 31 20.21 2.98 -8.30
C GLN A 31 19.80 1.51 -8.37
N VAL A 32 20.78 0.60 -8.34
CA VAL A 32 20.49 -0.85 -8.32
C VAL A 32 19.78 -1.23 -7.02
N VAL A 33 20.26 -0.74 -5.88
CA VAL A 33 19.64 -1.00 -4.57
C VAL A 33 18.23 -0.43 -4.50
N ASP A 34 17.97 0.75 -5.05
CA ASP A 34 16.64 1.37 -5.08
C ASP A 34 15.63 0.52 -5.87
N VAL A 35 16.05 -0.05 -7.00
CA VAL A 35 15.21 -0.97 -7.78
C VAL A 35 14.88 -2.22 -6.97
N GLU A 36 15.85 -2.78 -6.25
CA GLU A 36 15.62 -3.96 -5.40
C GLU A 36 14.72 -3.63 -4.20
N ILE A 37 14.86 -2.45 -3.58
CA ILE A 37 13.96 -1.98 -2.51
C ILE A 37 12.53 -1.91 -3.04
N ALA A 38 12.30 -1.28 -4.21
CA ALA A 38 10.98 -1.19 -4.80
C ALA A 38 10.39 -2.58 -5.08
N ARG A 39 11.21 -3.52 -5.58
CA ARG A 39 10.81 -4.91 -5.81
C ARG A 39 10.41 -5.62 -4.51
N LEU A 40 11.17 -5.43 -3.44
CA LEU A 40 10.88 -6.01 -2.13
C LEU A 40 9.59 -5.44 -1.53
N GLN A 41 9.38 -4.12 -1.65
CA GLN A 41 8.14 -3.46 -1.21
C GLN A 41 6.92 -4.05 -1.93
N GLN A 42 7.02 -4.29 -3.24
CA GLN A 42 5.94 -4.93 -4.01
C GLN A 42 5.63 -6.34 -3.49
N ARG A 43 6.66 -7.16 -3.25
CA ARG A 43 6.49 -8.51 -2.68
C ARG A 43 5.88 -8.48 -1.29
N LEU A 44 6.30 -7.51 -0.48
CA LEU A 44 5.78 -7.29 0.87
C LEU A 44 4.28 -6.94 0.81
N ALA A 45 3.88 -6.04 -0.09
CA ALA A 45 2.47 -5.68 -0.28
C ALA A 45 1.61 -6.91 -0.63
N ILE A 46 2.07 -7.76 -1.55
CA ILE A 46 1.40 -9.02 -1.90
C ILE A 46 1.25 -9.93 -0.67
N ALA A 47 2.32 -10.11 0.09
CA ALA A 47 2.31 -10.94 1.29
C ALA A 47 1.35 -10.40 2.36
N GLN A 48 1.28 -9.08 2.55
CA GLN A 48 0.33 -8.44 3.46
C GLN A 48 -1.11 -8.67 3.03
N THR A 49 -1.43 -8.56 1.74
CA THR A 49 -2.77 -8.89 1.23
C THR A 49 -3.15 -10.34 1.53
N ALA A 50 -2.24 -11.29 1.28
CA ALA A 50 -2.49 -12.70 1.60
C ALA A 50 -2.71 -12.93 3.11
N ARG A 51 -1.87 -12.33 3.96
CA ARG A 51 -2.02 -12.40 5.42
C ARG A 51 -3.39 -11.89 5.88
N ASN A 52 -3.85 -10.77 5.34
CA ASN A 52 -5.15 -10.19 5.69
C ASN A 52 -6.29 -11.12 5.25
N ALA A 53 -6.21 -11.69 4.04
CA ALA A 53 -7.18 -12.66 3.56
C ALA A 53 -7.27 -13.89 4.46
N TYR A 54 -6.13 -14.47 4.84
CA TYR A 54 -6.08 -15.63 5.75
C TYR A 54 -6.57 -15.29 7.15
N SER A 55 -6.26 -14.10 7.65
CA SER A 55 -6.75 -13.63 8.95
C SER A 55 -8.27 -13.52 8.96
N ASN A 56 -8.86 -12.96 7.89
CA ASN A 56 -10.31 -12.88 7.73
C ASN A 56 -10.95 -14.26 7.63
N ALA A 57 -10.35 -15.18 6.85
CA ALA A 57 -10.82 -16.56 6.74
C ALA A 57 -10.81 -17.28 8.10
N LEU A 58 -9.74 -17.10 8.89
CA LEU A 58 -9.63 -17.66 10.24
C LEU A 58 -10.72 -17.11 11.17
N VAL A 59 -10.94 -15.79 11.18
CA VAL A 59 -12.00 -15.17 12.00
C VAL A 59 -13.37 -15.72 11.63
N THR A 60 -13.65 -15.90 10.34
CA THR A 60 -14.89 -16.52 9.86
C THR A 60 -15.00 -17.97 10.33
N ALA A 61 -13.93 -18.76 10.23
CA ALA A 61 -13.92 -20.15 10.68
C ALA A 61 -14.19 -20.28 12.19
N VAL A 62 -13.57 -19.43 13.01
CA VAL A 62 -13.74 -19.43 14.48
C VAL A 62 -15.11 -18.89 14.91
N LYS A 63 -15.69 -17.93 14.19
CA LYS A 63 -17.06 -17.43 14.46
C LYS A 63 -18.15 -18.36 13.90
N GLY A 64 -17.85 -19.05 12.80
CA GLY A 64 -18.72 -20.03 12.14
C GLY A 64 -18.89 -21.33 12.94
N SER A 65 -18.05 -21.60 13.94
CA SER A 65 -18.27 -22.68 14.92
C SER A 65 -19.11 -22.26 16.14
N ALA A 66 -19.54 -20.99 16.24
CA ALA A 66 -20.35 -20.47 17.36
C ALA A 66 -21.72 -19.92 16.94
N SER A 67 -22.11 -20.05 15.67
CA SER A 67 -23.37 -19.53 15.13
C SER A 67 -24.38 -20.63 14.79
N GLU A 68 -24.65 -21.48 15.78
CA GLU A 68 -26.00 -22.02 16.00
C GLU A 68 -26.68 -21.23 17.13
N VAL A 69 -26.72 -19.90 17.02
CA VAL A 69 -27.62 -19.06 17.82
C VAL A 69 -28.16 -17.93 16.95
N ARG A 70 -29.28 -18.24 16.29
CA ARG A 70 -30.41 -17.38 15.90
C ARG A 70 -30.09 -15.90 15.62
N ALA A 71 -30.00 -15.51 14.35
CA ALA A 71 -30.08 -14.11 13.95
C ALA A 71 -31.50 -13.56 14.16
N PRO A 72 -31.71 -12.40 14.83
CA PRO A 72 -33.02 -11.78 14.90
C PRO A 72 -33.34 -11.08 13.57
N GLU A 73 -34.54 -11.35 13.03
CA GLU A 73 -35.10 -10.71 11.83
C GLU A 73 -35.06 -9.19 11.95
N LYS A 74 -34.36 -8.52 11.04
CA LYS A 74 -34.41 -7.06 10.91
C LYS A 74 -35.76 -6.67 10.29
N LYS A 75 -36.65 -6.09 11.10
CA LYS A 75 -37.91 -5.49 10.62
C LYS A 75 -37.65 -4.47 9.49
N PRO A 76 -38.51 -4.41 8.45
CA PRO A 76 -38.31 -3.54 7.30
C PRO A 76 -38.39 -2.06 7.73
N ARG A 77 -37.43 -1.25 7.27
CA ARG A 77 -37.40 0.20 7.48
C ARG A 77 -38.56 0.86 6.74
N SER A 78 -39.38 1.61 7.46
CA SER A 78 -40.49 2.39 6.90
C SER A 78 -39.99 3.51 5.97
N PRO A 79 -40.72 3.84 4.89
CA PRO A 79 -40.29 4.89 3.94
C PRO A 79 -40.39 6.28 4.56
N ARG A 80 -39.34 7.10 4.42
CA ARG A 80 -39.34 8.52 4.81
C ARG A 80 -40.24 9.33 3.85
N LYS A 81 -41.26 9.99 4.40
CA LYS A 81 -42.11 10.97 3.68
C LYS A 81 -41.27 12.18 3.22
N PRO A 82 -41.44 12.71 2.00
CA PRO A 82 -40.74 13.92 1.56
C PRO A 82 -41.33 15.14 2.28
N LYS A 83 -40.47 16.03 2.80
CA LYS A 83 -40.89 17.32 3.36
C LYS A 83 -41.38 18.21 2.21
N ALA A 84 -42.60 18.72 2.31
CA ALA A 84 -43.14 19.74 1.41
C ALA A 84 -42.28 21.01 1.47
N LYS A 85 -41.96 21.56 0.30
CA LYS A 85 -41.47 22.94 0.16
C LYS A 85 -42.60 23.88 0.57
N ALA A 86 -42.29 24.89 1.38
CA ALA A 86 -43.12 26.07 1.53
C ALA A 86 -42.28 27.28 1.16
N GLU A 87 -42.96 28.13 0.40
CA GLU A 87 -42.62 29.37 -0.31
C GLU A 87 -42.24 30.53 0.62
#